data_AF-A0A8H6ISB4-F1
#
_entry.id   AF-A0A8H6ISB4-F1
#
_cell.length_a   1.000
_cell.length_b   1.000
_cell.length_c   1.000
_cell.angle_alpha   90.00
_cell.angle_beta   90.00
_cell.angle_gamma   90.00
#
_symmetry.space_group_name_H-M   'P 1'
#
loop_
_entity.id
_entity.type
_entity.pdbx_description
1 polymer ?
#
loop_
_entity_poly.entity_id
_entity_poly.type
_entity_poly.pdbx_seq_one_letter_code
_entity_poly.pdbx_strand_id
1 'polypeptide(L)'
;MRSQTWSQLVRFCTDASTSGLVTDCLRVIIEADGIERLLRLMQAVLQTISSFRYPFLATLHLVLLVFQPTCISQNANIQNCNIDAASLYLVLFGLRDRLNLARRFFRLFRFLDAFSTVYVDLGSAKRPENALLRFVSYIDLLARTFNGMYLLTEALTLIDALQVDGLALLGKAKERVLKIEAMRFWFVALVSGICATLLRLYGTLRQDFPAGNAPSSTEMAPQKSPNTTRESVELSDGSRNASGGPPSGKQGPRSFEAGKLLRRLAALIFDVFIPGSVLGLVPAKSGIVGLAMICSSILTALDVWDRCGREVKAAR
;
A
#
# COMPACT_ATOMS: atom_id res chain seq x y z
N MET A 1 11.02 -21.26 -19.51
CA MET A 1 11.42 -19.88 -19.10
C MET A 1 10.88 -19.43 -17.72
N ARG A 2 10.47 -20.33 -16.80
CA ARG A 2 10.08 -19.98 -15.41
C ARG A 2 11.00 -20.55 -14.30
N SER A 3 11.98 -21.38 -14.66
CA SER A 3 12.86 -22.07 -13.70
C SER A 3 14.14 -21.30 -13.33
N GLN A 4 14.54 -20.31 -14.14
CA GLN A 4 15.75 -19.49 -13.87
C GLN A 4 15.50 -18.39 -12.83
N THR A 5 14.27 -17.92 -12.64
CA THR A 5 13.97 -16.85 -11.67
C THR A 5 14.03 -17.34 -10.24
N TRP A 6 13.60 -18.57 -9.95
CA TRP A 6 13.60 -19.12 -8.59
C TRP A 6 15.01 -19.49 -8.09
N SER A 7 15.84 -20.05 -8.96
CA SER A 7 17.23 -20.38 -8.61
C SER A 7 18.10 -19.12 -8.48
N GLN A 8 17.78 -18.03 -9.21
CA GLN A 8 18.37 -16.72 -8.95
C GLN A 8 17.82 -16.05 -7.69
N LEU A 9 16.53 -16.25 -7.34
CA LEU A 9 15.94 -15.76 -6.10
C LEU A 9 16.60 -16.41 -4.87
N VAL A 10 16.80 -17.74 -4.91
CA VAL A 10 17.44 -18.49 -3.82
C VAL A 10 18.92 -18.11 -3.71
N ARG A 11 19.65 -18.03 -4.84
CA ARG A 11 21.07 -17.60 -4.83
C ARG A 11 21.22 -16.16 -4.32
N PHE A 12 20.33 -15.25 -4.72
CA PHE A 12 20.29 -13.87 -4.24
C PHE A 12 19.95 -13.79 -2.74
N CYS A 13 19.05 -14.62 -2.22
CA CYS A 13 18.77 -14.70 -0.78
C CYS A 13 19.96 -15.23 0.02
N THR A 14 20.74 -16.19 -0.50
CA THR A 14 21.98 -16.65 0.14
C THR A 14 23.12 -15.63 0.09
N ASP A 15 23.29 -14.90 -1.01
CA ASP A 15 24.33 -13.85 -1.13
C ASP A 15 23.95 -12.54 -0.38
N ALA A 16 22.65 -12.25 -0.24
CA ALA A 16 22.18 -11.11 0.54
C ALA A 16 22.39 -11.31 2.05
N SER A 17 22.46 -12.56 2.53
CA SER A 17 22.65 -12.88 3.94
C SER A 17 24.03 -12.48 4.51
N THR A 18 25.00 -12.13 3.66
CA THR A 18 26.38 -11.78 4.06
C THR A 18 26.74 -10.31 3.87
N SER A 19 25.82 -9.48 3.34
CA SER A 19 26.05 -8.04 3.10
C SER A 19 25.04 -7.21 3.89
N GLY A 20 25.35 -5.94 4.19
CA GLY A 20 24.45 -4.96 4.85
C GLY A 20 23.09 -4.71 4.15
N LEU A 21 22.81 -5.49 3.12
CA LEU A 21 21.69 -5.48 2.19
C LEU A 21 20.41 -6.10 2.80
N VAL A 22 20.54 -7.16 3.60
CA VAL A 22 19.43 -7.64 4.45
C VAL A 22 19.08 -6.56 5.47
N THR A 23 20.07 -5.88 6.03
CA THR A 23 19.87 -4.78 6.98
C THR A 23 19.14 -3.60 6.33
N ASP A 24 19.46 -3.24 5.08
CA ASP A 24 18.79 -2.16 4.36
C ASP A 24 17.37 -2.52 3.94
N CYS A 25 17.13 -3.75 3.46
CA CYS A 25 15.78 -4.23 3.17
C CYS A 25 14.93 -4.33 4.44
N LEU A 26 15.51 -4.85 5.53
CA LEU A 26 14.84 -4.87 6.84
C LEU A 26 14.57 -3.46 7.33
N ARG A 27 15.49 -2.50 7.13
CA ARG A 27 15.27 -1.10 7.50
C ARG A 27 14.06 -0.52 6.77
N VAL A 28 13.92 -0.74 5.46
CA VAL A 28 12.75 -0.29 4.67
C VAL A 28 11.45 -0.97 5.13
N ILE A 29 11.51 -2.23 5.55
CA ILE A 29 10.34 -2.94 6.11
C ILE A 29 9.99 -2.43 7.52
N ILE A 30 10.99 -2.07 8.31
CA ILE A 30 10.86 -1.60 9.71
C ILE A 30 10.53 -0.11 9.78
N GLU A 31 10.73 0.65 8.71
CA GLU A 31 10.18 2.01 8.60
C GLU A 31 8.67 1.99 8.84
N ALA A 32 8.14 3.08 9.43
CA ALA A 32 6.74 3.19 9.83
C ALA A 32 5.76 2.83 8.68
N ASP A 33 6.15 3.18 7.45
CA ASP A 33 5.41 2.86 6.23
C ASP A 33 5.42 1.37 5.87
N GLY A 34 6.54 0.67 6.09
CA GLY A 34 6.67 -0.77 5.90
C GLY A 34 5.84 -1.55 6.92
N ILE A 35 5.86 -1.12 8.18
CA ILE A 35 5.04 -1.69 9.25
C ILE A 35 3.55 -1.50 8.96
N GLU A 36 3.12 -0.30 8.54
CA GLU A 36 1.71 -0.06 8.19
C GLU A 36 1.23 -1.01 7.07
N ARG A 37 2.07 -1.22 6.04
CA ARG A 37 1.78 -2.14 4.93
C ARG A 37 1.70 -3.59 5.39
N LEU A 38 2.59 -4.02 6.29
CA LEU A 38 2.56 -5.34 6.88
C LEU A 38 1.28 -5.55 7.70
N LEU A 39 0.92 -4.59 8.55
CA LEU A 39 -0.32 -4.62 9.31
C LEU A 39 -1.55 -4.65 8.39
N ARG A 40 -1.51 -3.92 7.27
CA ARG A 40 -2.56 -3.96 6.23
C ARG A 40 -2.68 -5.36 5.61
N LEU A 41 -1.56 -6.02 5.32
CA LEU A 41 -1.55 -7.38 4.79
C LEU A 41 -2.09 -8.38 5.83
N MET A 42 -1.65 -8.29 7.08
CA MET A 42 -2.15 -9.14 8.18
C MET A 42 -3.66 -8.98 8.38
N GLN A 43 -4.15 -7.75 8.39
CA GLN A 43 -5.59 -7.48 8.46
C GLN A 43 -6.35 -8.11 7.29
N ALA A 44 -5.81 -8.01 6.07
CA ALA A 44 -6.43 -8.55 4.88
C ALA A 44 -6.49 -10.09 4.90
N VAL A 45 -5.43 -10.74 5.39
CA VAL A 45 -5.38 -12.19 5.59
C VAL A 45 -6.42 -12.64 6.61
N LEU A 46 -6.49 -11.98 7.78
CA LEU A 46 -7.49 -12.30 8.81
C LEU A 46 -8.93 -12.09 8.31
N GLN A 47 -9.16 -11.02 7.54
CA GLN A 47 -10.46 -10.76 6.90
C GLN A 47 -10.82 -11.85 5.87
N THR A 48 -9.85 -12.34 5.13
CA THR A 48 -10.04 -13.43 4.16
C THR A 48 -10.36 -14.74 4.89
N ILE A 49 -9.55 -15.12 5.88
CA ILE A 49 -9.74 -16.35 6.68
C ILE A 49 -11.09 -16.36 7.38
N SER A 50 -11.48 -15.23 8.01
CA SER A 50 -12.78 -15.12 8.68
C SER A 50 -13.97 -15.21 7.72
N SER A 51 -13.82 -14.78 6.46
CA SER A 51 -14.89 -14.78 5.46
C SER A 51 -15.02 -16.12 4.71
N PHE A 52 -13.93 -16.87 4.54
CA PHE A 52 -13.88 -18.15 3.82
C PHE A 52 -13.84 -19.37 4.75
N ARG A 53 -14.61 -19.29 5.85
CA ARG A 53 -14.66 -20.27 6.95
C ARG A 53 -14.73 -21.75 6.51
N TYR A 54 -15.64 -22.10 5.60
CA TYR A 54 -15.86 -23.48 5.18
C TYR A 54 -14.76 -24.04 4.26
N PRO A 55 -14.36 -23.38 3.15
CA PRO A 55 -13.29 -23.90 2.30
C PRO A 55 -11.91 -23.85 2.99
N PHE A 56 -11.66 -22.89 3.88
CA PHE A 56 -10.39 -22.79 4.62
C PHE A 56 -10.27 -23.86 5.71
N LEU A 57 -11.33 -24.12 6.49
CA LEU A 57 -11.33 -25.23 7.45
C LEU A 57 -11.24 -26.58 6.74
N ALA A 58 -11.90 -26.75 5.59
CA ALA A 58 -11.78 -27.98 4.79
C ALA A 58 -10.37 -28.18 4.23
N THR A 59 -9.72 -27.13 3.72
CA THR A 59 -8.34 -27.22 3.23
C THR A 59 -7.32 -27.36 4.35
N LEU A 60 -7.49 -26.68 5.48
CA LEU A 60 -6.62 -26.83 6.65
C LEU A 60 -6.76 -28.22 7.29
N HIS A 61 -7.98 -28.77 7.33
CA HIS A 61 -8.22 -30.14 7.77
C HIS A 61 -7.61 -31.16 6.78
N LEU A 62 -7.73 -30.93 5.47
CA LEU A 62 -7.11 -31.76 4.44
C LEU A 62 -5.58 -31.67 4.47
N VAL A 63 -5.01 -30.48 4.69
CA VAL A 63 -3.58 -30.26 4.87
C VAL A 63 -3.09 -30.91 6.17
N LEU A 64 -3.80 -30.79 7.29
CA LEU A 64 -3.46 -31.51 8.52
C LEU A 64 -3.55 -33.03 8.36
N LEU A 65 -4.52 -33.53 7.58
CA LEU A 65 -4.60 -34.96 7.23
C LEU A 65 -3.44 -35.42 6.34
N VAL A 66 -2.99 -34.56 5.42
CA VAL A 66 -1.85 -34.86 4.52
C VAL A 66 -0.50 -34.70 5.21
N PHE A 67 -0.39 -33.81 6.20
CA PHE A 67 0.84 -33.50 6.94
C PHE A 67 0.91 -34.15 8.32
N GLN A 68 -0.01 -35.05 8.71
CA GLN A 68 0.24 -35.88 9.89
C GLN A 68 1.51 -36.71 9.66
N PRO A 69 2.61 -36.46 10.39
CA PRO A 69 3.65 -37.46 10.50
C PRO A 69 3.07 -38.57 11.36
N THR A 70 3.26 -39.82 10.95
CA THR A 70 3.04 -41.00 11.78
C THR A 70 3.91 -40.91 13.04
N CYS A 71 3.40 -40.25 14.08
CA CYS A 71 3.97 -40.28 15.43
C CYS A 71 2.82 -40.66 16.37
N ILE A 72 2.57 -41.97 16.46
CA ILE A 72 1.93 -42.55 17.64
C ILE A 72 2.90 -42.29 18.81
N SER A 73 2.50 -41.45 19.76
CA SER A 73 3.02 -41.54 21.12
C SER A 73 1.87 -41.28 22.09
N GLN A 74 1.47 -42.36 22.74
CA GLN A 74 0.61 -42.43 23.90
C GLN A 74 1.15 -41.52 25.01
N ASN A 75 0.23 -40.91 25.77
CA ASN A 75 0.44 -40.17 27.01
C ASN A 75 0.82 -38.68 26.88
N ALA A 76 -0.18 -37.86 26.60
CA ALA A 76 -0.38 -36.63 27.35
C ALA A 76 -1.88 -36.30 27.37
N ASN A 77 -2.36 -35.93 28.54
CA ASN A 77 -3.71 -35.47 28.85
C ASN A 77 -4.01 -34.16 28.11
N ILE A 78 -4.15 -34.20 26.77
CA ILE A 78 -4.65 -33.09 25.97
C ILE A 78 -6.17 -33.13 26.11
N GLN A 79 -6.62 -32.59 27.23
CA GLN A 79 -7.99 -32.16 27.45
C GLN A 79 -8.48 -31.46 26.18
N ASN A 80 -9.53 -32.01 25.58
CA ASN A 80 -10.16 -31.56 24.34
C ASN A 80 -10.27 -30.03 24.30
N CYS A 81 -9.35 -29.36 23.58
CA CYS A 81 -9.50 -27.96 23.24
C CYS A 81 -10.49 -27.90 22.07
N ASN A 82 -11.76 -28.13 22.39
CA ASN A 82 -12.87 -27.88 21.49
C ASN A 82 -12.99 -26.36 21.39
N ILE A 83 -12.09 -25.73 20.63
CA ILE A 83 -12.19 -24.31 20.30
C ILE A 83 -13.46 -24.19 19.49
N ASP A 84 -14.52 -23.73 20.15
CA ASP A 84 -15.78 -23.45 19.49
C ASP A 84 -15.50 -22.47 18.35
N ALA A 85 -15.96 -22.85 17.16
CA ALA A 85 -15.64 -22.14 15.95
C ALA A 85 -16.26 -20.72 15.99
N ALA A 86 -17.29 -20.46 16.82
CA ALA A 86 -17.79 -19.11 17.07
C ALA A 86 -16.78 -18.25 17.86
N SER A 87 -16.15 -18.82 18.89
CA SER A 87 -15.10 -18.16 19.68
C SER A 87 -13.88 -17.80 18.82
N LEU A 88 -13.45 -18.69 17.92
CA LEU A 88 -12.37 -18.40 16.98
C LEU A 88 -12.71 -17.23 16.04
N TYR A 89 -13.95 -17.17 15.56
CA TYR A 89 -14.41 -16.08 14.70
C TYR A 89 -14.39 -14.74 15.44
N LEU A 90 -14.87 -14.71 16.69
CA LEU A 90 -14.85 -13.52 17.54
C LEU A 90 -13.42 -13.02 17.80
N VAL A 91 -12.48 -13.92 18.08
CA VAL A 91 -11.07 -13.56 18.28
C VAL A 91 -10.45 -13.00 16.99
N LEU A 92 -10.68 -13.64 15.84
CA LEU A 92 -10.18 -13.17 14.54
C LEU A 92 -10.76 -11.80 14.16
N PHE A 93 -12.05 -11.59 14.44
CA PHE A 93 -12.72 -10.31 14.22
C PHE A 93 -12.16 -9.21 15.13
N GLY A 94 -12.00 -9.51 16.42
CA GLY A 94 -11.39 -8.57 17.37
C GLY A 94 -9.94 -8.22 16.99
N LEU A 95 -9.15 -9.21 16.56
CA LEU A 95 -7.77 -8.99 16.13
C LEU A 95 -7.71 -8.10 14.88
N ARG A 96 -8.61 -8.31 13.92
CA ARG A 96 -8.74 -7.45 12.73
C ARG A 96 -8.98 -5.99 13.14
N ASP A 97 -9.88 -5.74 14.08
CA ASP A 97 -10.18 -4.38 14.53
C ASP A 97 -8.99 -3.74 15.27
N ARG A 98 -8.26 -4.52 16.09
CA ARG A 98 -7.04 -4.04 16.76
C ARG A 98 -5.93 -3.71 15.77
N LEU A 99 -5.73 -4.52 14.74
CA LEU A 99 -4.78 -4.21 13.66
C LEU A 99 -5.19 -2.99 12.86
N ASN A 100 -6.50 -2.83 12.59
CA ASN A 100 -7.01 -1.64 11.93
C ASN A 100 -6.71 -0.37 12.76
N LEU A 101 -6.93 -0.44 14.07
CA LEU A 101 -6.63 0.64 15.00
C LEU A 101 -5.12 0.93 15.04
N ALA A 102 -4.26 -0.10 15.10
CA ALA A 102 -2.82 0.06 15.05
C ALA A 102 -2.35 0.81 13.79
N ARG A 103 -2.89 0.48 12.60
CA ARG A 103 -2.57 1.19 11.35
C ARG A 103 -2.97 2.67 11.39
N ARG A 104 -4.07 3.01 12.07
CA ARG A 104 -4.50 4.41 12.20
C ARG A 104 -3.48 5.25 12.97
N PHE A 105 -2.83 4.67 13.98
CA PHE A 105 -1.74 5.35 14.70
C PHE A 105 -0.55 5.68 13.79
N PHE A 106 -0.11 4.73 12.96
CA PHE A 106 0.97 4.99 12.01
C PHE A 106 0.62 6.05 10.95
N ARG A 107 -0.69 6.27 10.70
CA ARG A 107 -1.16 7.27 9.75
C ARG A 107 -1.50 8.63 10.36
N LEU A 108 -1.41 8.79 11.68
CA LEU A 108 -2.02 9.91 12.41
C LEU A 108 -1.65 11.28 11.84
N PHE A 109 -0.38 11.49 11.47
CA PHE A 109 0.13 12.78 10.98
C PHE A 109 0.23 12.89 9.47
N ARG A 110 -0.13 11.85 8.72
CA ARG A 110 0.08 11.79 7.27
C ARG A 110 -0.83 12.71 6.48
N PHE A 111 -1.91 13.19 7.10
CA PHE A 111 -2.73 14.25 6.51
C PHE A 111 -1.92 15.54 6.32
N LEU A 112 -0.95 15.82 7.20
CA LEU A 112 -0.06 16.98 7.08
C LEU A 112 0.83 16.85 5.83
N ASP A 113 1.38 15.67 5.58
CA ASP A 113 2.17 15.40 4.37
C ASP A 113 1.33 15.53 3.10
N ALA A 114 0.08 15.07 3.15
CA ALA A 114 -0.84 15.20 2.02
C ALA A 114 -1.14 16.68 1.72
N PHE A 115 -1.43 17.49 2.74
CA PHE A 115 -1.71 18.92 2.56
C PHE A 115 -0.47 19.75 2.24
N SER A 116 0.70 19.43 2.80
CA SER A 116 1.96 20.12 2.49
C SER A 116 2.34 19.91 1.02
N THR A 117 2.17 18.68 0.51
CA THR A 117 2.39 18.37 -0.91
C THR A 117 1.46 19.19 -1.81
N VAL A 118 0.16 19.25 -1.47
CA VAL A 118 -0.83 20.06 -2.20
C VAL A 118 -0.45 21.55 -2.19
N TYR A 119 0.01 22.06 -1.04
CA TYR A 119 0.43 23.44 -0.88
C TYR A 119 1.65 23.78 -1.76
N VAL A 120 2.65 22.90 -1.77
CA VAL A 120 3.87 23.06 -2.60
C VAL A 120 3.54 22.99 -4.10
N ASP A 121 2.66 22.08 -4.51
CA ASP A 121 2.23 21.94 -5.90
C ASP A 121 1.46 23.19 -6.37
N LEU A 122 0.63 23.77 -5.51
CA LEU A 122 -0.11 25.00 -5.80
C LEU A 122 0.81 26.22 -5.92
N GLY A 123 1.85 26.29 -5.08
CA GLY A 123 2.85 27.35 -5.08
C GLY A 123 3.88 27.27 -6.21
N SER A 124 3.96 26.14 -6.92
CA SER A 124 4.88 25.98 -8.05
C SER A 124 4.44 26.80 -9.26
N ALA A 125 5.23 27.81 -9.62
CA ALA A 125 5.00 28.67 -10.79
C ALA A 125 5.12 27.92 -12.14
N LYS A 126 5.78 26.76 -12.16
CA LYS A 126 6.01 25.96 -13.36
C LYS A 126 4.81 25.03 -13.63
N ARG A 127 3.79 25.55 -14.32
CA ARG A 127 2.64 24.74 -14.76
C ARG A 127 2.89 24.17 -16.15
N PRO A 128 2.37 22.97 -16.45
CA PRO A 128 2.47 22.41 -17.80
C PRO A 128 1.73 23.30 -18.81
N GLU A 129 2.37 23.49 -19.96
CA GLU A 129 1.83 24.24 -21.09
C GLU A 129 0.63 23.50 -21.69
N ASN A 130 0.73 22.17 -21.85
CA ASN A 130 -0.34 21.34 -22.39
C ASN A 130 -1.57 21.36 -21.46
N ALA A 131 -2.73 21.72 -22.02
CA ALA A 131 -3.99 21.78 -21.29
C ALA A 131 -4.38 20.43 -20.63
N LEU A 132 -4.13 19.31 -21.33
CA LEU A 132 -4.40 17.97 -20.80
C LEU A 132 -3.52 17.67 -19.57
N LEU A 133 -2.21 17.94 -19.64
CA LEU A 133 -1.30 17.77 -18.51
C LEU A 133 -1.71 18.62 -17.32
N ARG A 134 -2.15 19.85 -17.58
CA ARG A 134 -2.65 20.76 -16.54
C ARG A 134 -3.91 20.20 -15.88
N PHE A 135 -4.84 19.69 -16.67
CA PHE A 135 -6.05 19.04 -16.17
C PHE A 135 -5.72 17.79 -15.33
N VAL A 136 -4.81 16.94 -15.80
CA VAL A 136 -4.30 15.78 -15.04
C VAL A 136 -3.69 16.21 -13.70
N SER A 137 -2.89 17.28 -13.69
CA SER A 137 -2.33 17.84 -12.45
C SER A 137 -3.42 18.32 -11.48
N TYR A 138 -4.51 18.92 -11.96
CA TYR A 138 -5.63 19.30 -11.11
C TYR A 138 -6.37 18.09 -10.53
N ILE A 139 -6.55 17.02 -11.32
CA ILE A 139 -7.16 15.78 -10.80
C ILE A 139 -6.26 15.14 -9.75
N ASP A 140 -4.94 15.11 -9.96
CA ASP A 140 -3.99 14.61 -8.96
C ASP A 140 -4.00 15.47 -7.69
N LEU A 141 -4.14 16.79 -7.83
CA LEU A 141 -4.29 17.69 -6.69
C LEU A 141 -5.56 17.36 -5.90
N LEU A 142 -6.70 17.21 -6.58
CA LEU A 142 -7.95 16.79 -5.95
C LEU A 142 -7.81 15.45 -5.24
N ALA A 143 -7.17 14.47 -5.86
CA ALA A 143 -6.92 13.16 -5.25
C ALA A 143 -6.13 13.29 -3.95
N ARG A 144 -5.07 14.13 -3.93
CA ARG A 144 -4.25 14.39 -2.75
C ARG A 144 -5.03 15.13 -1.66
N THR A 145 -5.84 16.13 -2.01
CA THR A 145 -6.65 16.88 -1.06
C THR A 145 -7.70 15.99 -0.39
N PHE A 146 -8.46 15.20 -1.16
CA PHE A 146 -9.46 14.29 -0.60
C PHE A 146 -8.83 13.17 0.22
N ASN A 147 -7.65 12.67 -0.17
CA ASN A 147 -6.90 11.72 0.64
C ASN A 147 -6.44 12.34 1.97
N GLY A 148 -5.98 13.60 1.95
CA GLY A 148 -5.65 14.36 3.16
C GLY A 148 -6.86 14.54 4.08
N MET A 149 -8.02 14.90 3.52
CA MET A 149 -9.27 15.01 4.28
C MET A 149 -9.69 13.69 4.92
N TYR A 150 -9.58 12.58 4.20
CA TYR A 150 -9.81 11.25 4.77
C TYR A 150 -8.90 10.97 5.97
N LEU A 151 -7.59 11.20 5.82
CA LEU A 151 -6.61 10.99 6.90
C LEU A 151 -6.88 11.88 8.12
N LEU A 152 -7.28 13.14 7.88
CA LEU A 152 -7.68 14.07 8.93
C LEU A 152 -8.92 13.55 9.69
N THR A 153 -9.95 13.09 8.98
CA THR A 153 -11.15 12.54 9.62
C THR A 153 -10.89 11.24 10.38
N GLU A 154 -9.98 10.39 9.90
CA GLU A 154 -9.51 9.21 10.65
C GLU A 154 -8.74 9.60 11.91
N ALA A 155 -7.90 10.64 11.85
CA ALA A 155 -7.19 11.17 13.00
C ALA A 155 -8.15 11.70 14.09
N LEU A 156 -9.18 12.45 13.68
CA LEU A 156 -10.20 12.99 14.59
C LEU A 156 -11.02 11.87 15.25
N THR A 157 -11.38 10.82 14.50
CA THR A 157 -12.14 9.68 15.05
C THR A 157 -11.27 8.67 15.81
N LEU A 158 -9.95 8.81 15.81
CA LEU A 158 -9.06 7.86 16.48
C LEU A 158 -9.21 7.90 18.00
N ILE A 159 -9.42 9.09 18.57
CA ILE A 159 -9.58 9.29 20.01
C ILE A 159 -10.83 8.56 20.51
N ASP A 160 -11.97 8.72 19.81
CA ASP A 160 -13.19 7.99 20.13
C ASP A 160 -13.05 6.47 19.90
N ALA A 161 -12.27 6.07 18.89
CA ALA A 161 -12.03 4.65 18.58
C ALA A 161 -11.22 3.91 19.66
N LEU A 162 -10.51 4.63 20.54
CA LEU A 162 -9.78 4.03 21.67
C LEU A 162 -10.68 3.55 22.80
N GLN A 163 -11.95 3.98 22.83
CA GLN A 163 -12.94 3.56 23.82
C GLN A 163 -12.46 3.74 25.28
N VAL A 164 -11.68 4.78 25.55
CA VAL A 164 -11.30 5.13 26.93
C VAL A 164 -12.49 5.82 27.59
N ASP A 165 -12.92 5.30 28.73
CA ASP A 165 -14.05 5.86 29.48
C ASP A 165 -13.78 7.33 29.84
N GLY A 166 -14.71 8.22 29.48
CA GLY A 166 -14.61 9.66 29.75
C GLY A 166 -13.83 10.50 28.74
N LEU A 167 -13.20 9.90 27.72
CA LEU A 167 -12.38 10.60 26.70
C LEU A 167 -13.02 10.61 25.29
N ALA A 168 -14.34 10.46 25.20
CA ALA A 168 -15.07 10.48 23.93
C ALA A 168 -15.31 11.93 23.46
N LEU A 169 -14.45 12.43 22.57
CA LEU A 169 -14.48 13.80 22.06
C LEU A 169 -15.71 14.08 21.20
N LEU A 170 -16.09 13.17 20.29
CA LEU A 170 -17.23 13.34 19.39
C LEU A 170 -18.43 12.49 19.82
N GLY A 171 -18.20 11.42 20.58
CA GLY A 171 -19.23 10.46 20.98
C GLY A 171 -19.62 9.50 19.86
N LYS A 172 -20.20 8.35 20.23
CA LYS A 172 -20.45 7.21 19.32
C LYS A 172 -21.31 7.54 18.08
N ALA A 173 -22.25 8.48 18.22
CA ALA A 173 -23.13 8.87 17.12
C ALA A 173 -22.40 9.69 16.05
N LYS A 174 -21.64 10.71 16.46
CA LYS A 174 -20.87 11.57 15.53
C LYS A 174 -19.67 10.82 14.94
N GLU A 175 -19.02 9.95 15.71
CA GLU A 175 -17.95 9.08 15.22
C GLU A 175 -18.43 8.23 14.03
N ARG A 176 -19.62 7.64 14.11
CA ARG A 176 -20.19 6.83 13.02
C ARG A 176 -20.42 7.66 11.76
N VAL A 177 -20.97 8.86 11.90
CA VAL A 177 -21.20 9.77 10.77
C VAL A 177 -19.87 10.17 10.13
N LEU A 178 -18.90 10.57 10.94
CA LEU A 178 -17.60 11.02 10.46
C LEU A 178 -16.81 9.88 9.78
N LYS A 179 -16.94 8.64 10.26
CA LYS A 179 -16.40 7.45 9.58
C LYS A 179 -17.01 7.23 8.20
N ILE A 180 -18.31 7.47 8.03
CA ILE A 180 -18.96 7.34 6.71
C ILE A 180 -18.46 8.44 5.78
N GLU A 181 -18.35 9.69 6.26
CA GLU A 181 -17.79 10.79 5.45
C GLU A 181 -16.32 10.55 5.09
N ALA A 182 -15.52 10.01 6.02
CA ALA A 182 -14.14 9.60 5.76
C ALA A 182 -14.06 8.61 4.59
N MET A 183 -14.94 7.60 4.56
CA MET A 183 -15.01 6.63 3.46
C MET A 183 -15.40 7.27 2.14
N ARG A 184 -16.26 8.30 2.14
CA ARG A 184 -16.61 9.06 0.94
C ARG A 184 -15.42 9.86 0.42
N PHE A 185 -14.70 10.57 1.28
CA PHE A 185 -13.48 11.28 0.87
C PHE A 185 -12.43 10.35 0.30
N TRP A 186 -12.23 9.20 0.93
CA TRP A 186 -11.29 8.20 0.42
C TRP A 186 -11.73 7.63 -0.93
N PHE A 187 -13.02 7.35 -1.12
CA PHE A 187 -13.56 6.91 -2.40
C PHE A 187 -13.32 7.93 -3.52
N VAL A 188 -13.62 9.21 -3.28
CA VAL A 188 -13.41 10.28 -4.26
C VAL A 188 -11.92 10.45 -4.57
N ALA A 189 -11.04 10.34 -3.58
CA ALA A 189 -9.59 10.36 -3.76
C ALA A 189 -9.10 9.21 -4.67
N LEU A 190 -9.65 8.01 -4.51
CA LEU A 190 -9.30 6.86 -5.33
C LEU A 190 -9.80 7.02 -6.77
N VAL A 191 -11.05 7.43 -6.97
CA VAL A 191 -11.65 7.62 -8.31
C VAL A 191 -10.90 8.69 -9.09
N SER A 192 -10.59 9.82 -8.45
CA SER A 192 -9.78 10.88 -9.06
C SER A 192 -8.36 10.39 -9.37
N GLY A 193 -7.71 9.65 -8.47
CA GLY A 193 -6.42 9.02 -8.72
C GLY A 193 -6.42 8.02 -9.89
N ILE A 194 -7.49 7.23 -10.04
CA ILE A 194 -7.69 6.33 -11.19
C ILE A 194 -7.80 7.14 -12.48
N CYS A 195 -8.64 8.18 -12.48
CA CYS A 195 -8.82 9.04 -13.65
C CYS A 195 -7.50 9.70 -14.09
N ALA A 196 -6.74 10.26 -13.14
CA ALA A 196 -5.43 10.85 -13.44
C ALA A 196 -4.44 9.81 -13.99
N THR A 197 -4.40 8.61 -13.40
CA THR A 197 -3.51 7.52 -13.85
C THR A 197 -3.89 7.01 -15.24
N LEU A 198 -5.20 6.89 -15.54
CA LEU A 198 -5.71 6.50 -16.86
C LEU A 198 -5.35 7.53 -17.92
N LEU A 199 -5.54 8.83 -17.64
CA LEU A 199 -5.20 9.90 -18.58
C LEU A 199 -3.69 9.95 -18.85
N ARG A 200 -2.86 9.71 -17.83
CA ARG A 200 -1.39 9.59 -18.00
C ARG A 200 -1.02 8.36 -18.82
N LEU A 201 -1.63 7.21 -18.56
CA LEU A 201 -1.39 5.99 -19.31
C LEU A 201 -1.76 6.17 -20.79
N TYR A 202 -2.94 6.73 -21.05
CA TYR A 202 -3.40 7.06 -22.40
C TYR A 202 -2.45 8.03 -23.11
N GLY A 203 -2.00 9.05 -22.37
CA GLY A 203 -1.02 10.00 -22.83
C GLY A 203 0.34 9.41 -23.21
N THR A 204 0.88 8.54 -22.36
CA THR A 204 2.12 7.80 -22.62
C THR A 204 1.98 6.88 -23.84
N LEU A 205 0.80 6.28 -24.03
CA LEU A 205 0.51 5.44 -25.21
C LEU A 205 0.40 6.25 -26.51
N ARG A 206 -0.14 7.47 -26.45
CA ARG A 206 -0.26 8.37 -27.62
C ARG A 206 1.01 9.16 -27.96
N GLN A 207 2.06 9.05 -27.15
CA GLN A 207 3.29 9.85 -27.23
C GLN A 207 3.10 11.35 -26.93
N ASP A 208 1.95 11.76 -26.40
CA ASP A 208 1.67 13.16 -26.04
C ASP A 208 2.41 13.61 -24.76
N PHE A 209 3.06 12.66 -24.06
CA PHE A 209 3.67 12.88 -22.75
C PHE A 209 5.14 12.42 -22.75
N PRO A 210 6.08 13.25 -22.28
CA PRO A 210 7.47 12.85 -22.13
C PRO A 210 7.58 11.73 -21.08
N ALA A 211 8.45 10.76 -21.38
CA ALA A 211 8.71 9.55 -20.59
C ALA A 211 9.47 9.84 -19.27
N GLY A 212 8.92 10.73 -18.44
CA GLY A 212 9.52 11.17 -17.19
C GLY A 212 8.62 12.03 -16.30
N ASN A 213 7.42 12.42 -16.78
CA ASN A 213 6.47 13.21 -16.01
C ASN A 213 5.43 12.36 -15.26
N ALA A 214 5.63 11.04 -15.13
CA ALA A 214 4.84 10.26 -14.20
C ALA A 214 4.97 10.96 -12.83
N PRO A 215 3.87 11.30 -12.14
CA PRO A 215 4.03 11.71 -10.77
C PRO A 215 4.68 10.50 -10.11
N SER A 216 5.62 10.74 -9.21
CA SER A 216 6.01 9.71 -8.26
C SER A 216 4.75 8.95 -7.91
N SER A 217 4.84 7.62 -8.06
CA SER A 217 3.95 6.69 -7.39
C SER A 217 3.49 7.40 -6.13
N THR A 218 2.18 7.55 -5.92
CA THR A 218 1.71 7.89 -4.58
C THR A 218 1.94 6.63 -3.71
N GLU A 219 3.19 6.17 -3.64
CA GLU A 219 3.93 6.09 -2.41
C GLU A 219 3.62 7.39 -1.66
N MET A 220 2.85 7.28 -0.58
CA MET A 220 3.44 7.45 0.74
C MET A 220 4.89 7.95 0.62
N ALA A 221 5.04 9.27 0.48
CA ALA A 221 6.33 9.88 0.19
C ALA A 221 7.31 9.51 1.32
N PRO A 222 8.56 9.17 0.99
CA PRO A 222 9.57 8.84 1.98
C PRO A 222 9.84 10.08 2.85
N GLN A 223 9.75 9.90 4.17
CA GLN A 223 10.26 10.88 5.13
C GLN A 223 11.75 11.12 4.85
N LYS A 224 12.10 12.34 4.45
CA LYS A 224 13.41 12.89 4.76
C LYS A 224 13.29 13.53 6.14
N SER A 225 13.95 12.93 7.13
CA SER A 225 14.01 13.42 8.51
C SER A 225 14.68 14.81 8.57
N PRO A 226 14.25 15.73 9.46
CA PRO A 226 14.76 17.09 9.53
C PRO A 226 15.93 17.19 10.52
N ASN A 227 17.12 17.59 10.05
CA ASN A 227 17.93 18.53 10.81
C ASN A 227 19.07 19.17 10.01
N THR A 228 19.31 20.45 10.34
CA THR A 228 20.50 21.29 10.10
C THR A 228 20.39 22.33 8.99
N THR A 229 20.13 23.54 9.48
CA THR A 229 20.29 24.87 8.92
C THR A 229 21.68 25.14 8.31
N ARG A 230 21.71 25.73 7.10
CA ARG A 230 22.47 26.95 6.69
C ARG A 230 22.79 26.94 5.18
N GLU A 231 22.25 27.93 4.48
CA GLU A 231 22.92 28.82 3.48
C GLU A 231 23.93 28.17 2.52
N SER A 232 23.68 28.13 1.21
CA SER A 232 24.07 29.21 0.29
C SER A 232 23.61 28.94 -1.17
N VAL A 233 23.64 30.01 -1.95
CA VAL A 233 23.04 30.31 -3.25
C VAL A 233 23.87 29.79 -4.46
N GLU A 234 23.17 29.49 -5.57
CA GLU A 234 23.65 29.39 -6.98
C GLU A 234 24.59 28.21 -7.36
N LEU A 235 24.52 27.51 -8.52
CA LEU A 235 24.21 27.85 -9.91
C LEU A 235 23.77 26.61 -10.73
N SER A 236 23.23 26.89 -11.92
CA SER A 236 22.91 26.03 -13.06
C SER A 236 24.03 25.06 -13.51
N ASP A 237 23.67 23.87 -14.01
CA ASP A 237 23.85 23.42 -15.41
C ASP A 237 23.82 21.88 -15.55
N GLY A 238 23.43 21.41 -16.73
CA GLY A 238 23.06 20.03 -17.02
C GLY A 238 24.20 19.02 -17.09
N SER A 239 23.80 17.74 -17.13
CA SER A 239 24.62 16.70 -17.75
C SER A 239 23.73 15.52 -18.16
N ARG A 240 23.49 15.44 -19.48
CA ARG A 240 23.36 14.15 -20.16
C ARG A 240 24.76 13.53 -20.12
N ASN A 241 24.89 12.26 -19.77
CA ASN A 241 25.78 11.39 -20.53
C ASN A 241 25.44 9.92 -20.37
N ALA A 242 25.56 9.24 -21.52
CA ALA A 242 25.37 7.84 -21.74
C ALA A 242 26.52 7.02 -21.14
N SER A 243 26.22 5.79 -20.72
CA SER A 243 27.19 4.70 -20.66
C SER A 243 26.52 3.42 -21.15
N GLY A 244 27.06 2.87 -22.24
CA GLY A 244 26.61 1.63 -22.87
C GLY A 244 27.14 0.39 -22.15
N GLY A 245 26.31 -0.66 -22.13
CA GLY A 245 26.62 -2.04 -21.76
C GLY A 245 25.69 -3.01 -22.55
N PRO A 246 26.06 -4.30 -22.70
CA PRO A 246 25.70 -5.15 -23.85
C PRO A 246 24.24 -5.66 -23.86
N PRO A 247 23.75 -6.20 -25.00
CA PRO A 247 22.32 -6.27 -25.29
C PRO A 247 21.66 -7.51 -24.66
N SER A 248 20.80 -7.29 -23.68
CA SER A 248 19.74 -8.24 -23.33
C SER A 248 18.38 -7.53 -23.47
N GLY A 249 17.50 -8.11 -24.29
CA GLY A 249 16.12 -7.70 -24.61
C GLY A 249 15.70 -6.28 -24.24
N LYS A 250 15.85 -5.33 -25.18
CA LYS A 250 15.38 -3.94 -25.04
C LYS A 250 13.85 -3.87 -24.95
N GLN A 251 13.30 -4.04 -23.75
CA GLN A 251 12.01 -3.43 -23.41
C GLN A 251 12.28 -1.93 -23.22
N GLY A 252 11.73 -1.08 -24.09
CA GLY A 252 12.05 0.34 -24.11
C GLY A 252 11.69 1.07 -22.80
N PRO A 253 12.27 2.26 -22.54
CA PRO A 253 11.98 3.05 -21.34
C PRO A 253 10.46 3.30 -21.14
N ARG A 254 9.71 3.38 -22.24
CA ARG A 254 8.24 3.59 -22.24
C ARG A 254 7.43 2.38 -21.79
N SER A 255 7.85 1.15 -22.10
CA SER A 255 7.11 -0.04 -21.65
C SER A 255 7.26 -0.25 -20.14
N PHE A 256 8.40 0.15 -19.59
CA PHE A 256 8.64 0.14 -18.15
C PHE A 256 7.75 1.15 -17.41
N GLU A 257 7.62 2.38 -17.92
CA GLU A 257 6.74 3.39 -17.34
C GLU A 257 5.25 3.02 -17.43
N ALA A 258 4.81 2.55 -18.59
CA ALA A 258 3.44 2.06 -18.78
C ALA A 258 3.14 0.89 -17.82
N GLY A 259 4.11 -0.01 -17.60
CA GLY A 259 4.00 -1.09 -16.62
C GLY A 259 3.83 -0.59 -15.19
N LYS A 260 4.59 0.44 -14.78
CA LYS A 260 4.46 1.07 -13.46
C LYS A 260 3.10 1.75 -13.29
N LEU A 261 2.63 2.49 -14.31
CA LEU A 261 1.32 3.13 -14.29
C LEU A 261 0.19 2.10 -14.23
N LEU A 262 0.30 1.00 -14.97
CA LEU A 262 -0.68 -0.08 -14.95
C LEU A 262 -0.74 -0.77 -13.58
N ARG A 263 0.42 -1.01 -12.94
CA ARG A 263 0.46 -1.59 -11.59
C ARG A 263 -0.18 -0.67 -10.56
N ARG A 264 0.11 0.63 -10.62
CA ARG A 264 -0.54 1.67 -9.80
C ARG A 264 -2.05 1.69 -10.02
N LEU A 265 -2.49 1.65 -11.27
CA LEU A 265 -3.92 1.60 -11.62
C LEU A 265 -4.60 0.37 -11.02
N ALA A 266 -3.99 -0.81 -11.16
CA ALA A 266 -4.52 -2.05 -10.60
C ALA A 266 -4.65 -1.95 -9.07
N ALA A 267 -3.64 -1.44 -8.37
CA ALA A 267 -3.69 -1.23 -6.93
C ALA A 267 -4.83 -0.28 -6.52
N LEU A 268 -5.01 0.85 -7.24
CA LEU A 268 -6.09 1.78 -6.96
C LEU A 268 -7.48 1.15 -7.17
N ILE A 269 -7.66 0.35 -8.23
CA ILE A 269 -8.92 -0.35 -8.50
C ILE A 269 -9.25 -1.33 -7.37
N PHE A 270 -8.26 -2.09 -6.89
CA PHE A 270 -8.45 -2.98 -5.75
C PHE A 270 -8.80 -2.21 -4.47
N ASP A 271 -8.20 -1.03 -4.26
CA ASP A 271 -8.48 -0.20 -3.08
C ASP A 271 -9.91 0.37 -3.09
N VAL A 272 -10.52 0.60 -4.26
CA VAL A 272 -11.90 1.08 -4.39
C VAL A 272 -12.93 0.12 -3.78
N PHE A 273 -12.65 -1.19 -3.76
CA PHE A 273 -13.57 -2.17 -3.17
C PHE A 273 -13.80 -1.93 -1.67
N ILE A 274 -12.82 -1.36 -0.97
CA ILE A 274 -12.89 -1.17 0.48
C ILE A 274 -13.93 -0.08 0.82
N PRO A 275 -13.78 1.19 0.41
CA PRO A 275 -14.82 2.19 0.67
C PRO A 275 -16.08 1.93 -0.15
N GLY A 276 -15.98 1.36 -1.36
CA GLY A 276 -17.13 1.04 -2.20
C GLY A 276 -18.09 0.04 -1.56
N SER A 277 -17.57 -0.96 -0.83
CA SER A 277 -18.41 -1.91 -0.07
C SER A 277 -19.06 -1.26 1.16
N VAL A 278 -18.34 -0.38 1.88
CA VAL A 278 -18.87 0.33 3.05
C VAL A 278 -19.98 1.32 2.66
N LEU A 279 -19.83 1.98 1.51
CA LEU A 279 -20.81 2.92 0.97
C LEU A 279 -22.01 2.23 0.29
N GLY A 280 -21.99 0.90 0.16
CA GLY A 280 -23.04 0.14 -0.54
C GLY A 280 -23.04 0.33 -2.06
N LEU A 281 -21.99 0.92 -2.63
CA LEU A 281 -21.84 1.12 -4.08
C LEU A 281 -21.42 -0.16 -4.80
N VAL A 282 -20.77 -1.08 -4.09
CA VAL A 282 -20.32 -2.37 -4.62
C VAL A 282 -20.85 -3.50 -3.73
N PRO A 283 -21.60 -4.48 -4.26
CA PRO A 283 -22.10 -5.64 -3.51
C PRO A 283 -20.98 -6.66 -3.27
N ALA A 284 -19.88 -6.25 -2.65
CA ALA A 284 -18.74 -7.11 -2.35
C ALA A 284 -18.91 -7.75 -0.97
N LYS A 285 -18.82 -9.08 -0.91
CA LYS A 285 -18.74 -9.82 0.35
C LYS A 285 -17.42 -9.49 1.07
N SER A 286 -17.40 -9.55 2.40
CA SER A 286 -16.22 -9.26 3.23
C SER A 286 -14.96 -10.03 2.78
N GLY A 287 -15.11 -11.25 2.27
CA GLY A 287 -13.99 -12.05 1.75
C GLY A 287 -13.39 -11.53 0.45
N ILE A 288 -14.22 -11.01 -0.47
CA ILE A 288 -13.75 -10.39 -1.72
C ILE A 288 -12.96 -9.12 -1.40
N VAL A 289 -13.44 -8.33 -0.44
CA VAL A 289 -12.72 -7.14 0.04
C VAL A 289 -11.36 -7.53 0.65
N GLY A 290 -11.32 -8.61 1.44
CA GLY A 290 -10.07 -9.16 1.98
C GLY A 290 -9.08 -9.56 0.88
N LEU A 291 -9.56 -10.24 -0.18
CA LEU A 291 -8.72 -10.63 -1.31
C LEU A 291 -8.21 -9.42 -2.10
N ALA A 292 -9.06 -8.44 -2.38
CA ALA A 292 -8.65 -7.19 -3.04
C ALA A 292 -7.58 -6.46 -2.21
N MET A 293 -7.74 -6.42 -0.89
CA MET A 293 -6.72 -5.89 0.02
C MET A 293 -5.40 -6.65 -0.06
N ILE A 294 -5.41 -7.98 -0.15
CA ILE A 294 -4.19 -8.78 -0.34
C ILE A 294 -3.53 -8.43 -1.69
N CYS A 295 -4.30 -8.40 -2.79
CA CYS A 295 -3.78 -8.08 -4.11
C CYS A 295 -3.13 -6.68 -4.14
N SER A 296 -3.83 -5.66 -3.65
CA SER A 296 -3.28 -4.29 -3.54
C SER A 296 -2.00 -4.25 -2.71
N SER A 297 -1.97 -4.91 -1.54
CA SER A 297 -0.79 -4.97 -0.67
C SER A 297 0.41 -5.61 -1.38
N ILE A 298 0.21 -6.73 -2.07
CA ILE A 298 1.28 -7.39 -2.84
C ILE A 298 1.79 -6.48 -3.95
N LEU A 299 0.90 -5.86 -4.74
CA LEU A 299 1.30 -4.94 -5.81
C LEU A 299 2.14 -3.78 -5.28
N THR A 300 1.74 -3.20 -4.15
CA THR A 300 2.50 -2.12 -3.52
C THR A 300 3.83 -2.58 -2.90
N ALA A 301 3.93 -3.84 -2.46
CA ALA A 301 5.18 -4.42 -1.97
C ALA A 301 6.17 -4.70 -3.11
N LEU A 302 5.67 -5.12 -4.28
CA LEU A 302 6.50 -5.29 -5.48
C LEU A 302 7.13 -3.97 -5.96
N ASP A 303 6.42 -2.84 -5.80
CA ASP A 303 6.99 -1.52 -6.11
C ASP A 303 8.18 -1.16 -5.21
N VAL A 304 8.09 -1.48 -3.92
CA VAL A 304 9.18 -1.31 -2.96
C VAL A 304 10.34 -2.23 -3.33
N TRP A 305 10.04 -3.49 -3.65
CA TRP A 305 11.04 -4.46 -4.09
C TRP A 305 11.80 -3.98 -5.34
N ASP A 306 11.08 -3.50 -6.34
CA ASP A 306 11.68 -2.96 -7.57
C ASP A 306 12.55 -1.72 -7.28
N ARG A 307 12.20 -0.92 -6.26
CA ARG A 307 12.99 0.23 -5.82
C ARG A 307 14.29 -0.21 -5.14
N CYS A 308 14.22 -1.09 -4.15
CA CYS A 308 15.39 -1.66 -3.49
C CYS A 308 16.32 -2.34 -4.52
N GLY A 309 15.75 -3.10 -5.47
CA GLY A 309 16.53 -3.73 -6.54
C GLY A 309 17.26 -2.74 -7.46
N ARG A 310 16.73 -1.52 -7.66
CA ARG A 310 17.42 -0.45 -8.41
C ARG A 310 18.55 0.17 -7.60
N GLU A 311 18.31 0.43 -6.32
CA GLU A 311 19.33 0.98 -5.40
C GLU A 311 20.52 0.00 -5.29
N VAL A 312 20.24 -1.30 -5.20
CA VAL A 312 21.28 -2.36 -5.21
C VAL A 312 22.08 -2.38 -6.52
N LYS A 313 21.42 -2.21 -7.68
CA LYS A 313 22.12 -2.15 -8.96
C LYS A 313 22.97 -0.90 -9.12
N ALA A 314 22.59 0.21 -8.49
CA ALA A 314 23.33 1.47 -8.54
C ALA A 314 24.52 1.50 -7.58
N ALA A 315 24.47 0.73 -6.49
CA ALA A 315 25.56 0.61 -5.52
C ALA A 315 26.66 -0.39 -5.91
N ARG A 316 26.49 -1.10 -7.02
CA ARG A 316 27.43 -2.09 -7.56
C ARG A 316 28.14 -1.55 -8.80
#